data_AF-A0A7R9ZCV6-F1
#
_entry.id   AF-A0A7R9ZCV6-F1
#
_cell.length_a   1.000
_cell.length_b   1.000
_cell.length_c   1.000
_cell.angle_alpha   90.00
_cell.angle_beta   90.00
_cell.angle_gamma   90.00
#
_symmetry.space_group_name_H-M   'P 1'
#
loop_
_entity.id
_entity.type
_entity.pdbx_description
1 polymer ?
#
loop_
_entity_poly.entity_id
_entity_poly.type
_entity_poly.pdbx_seq_one_letter_code
_entity_poly.pdbx_strand_id
1 'polypeptide(L)'
;APFVPPSAARRPATPFLPRVSSGVTSLDAHDYALIFDCDGVIIETEELHRLAYNAAFEAADLRIDGEPVVWTVEYYDVLQNTVGGGKPKMFYHFRETVGAFPSFRSEEGDGEVQPAPETDEEKQALIDALQAHKTELYKQMVAEKAVP
;
A
#
# COMPACT_ATOMS: atom_id res chain seq x y z
N ALA A 1 44.43 -46.05 6.92
CA ALA A 1 44.67 -45.41 5.61
C ALA A 1 43.75 -44.20 5.51
N PRO A 2 44.25 -42.98 5.26
CA PRO A 2 43.39 -41.80 5.14
C PRO A 2 42.75 -41.73 3.75
N PHE A 3 41.47 -41.40 3.74
CA PHE A 3 40.61 -41.21 2.58
C PHE A 3 40.96 -39.88 1.88
N VAL A 4 41.33 -39.95 0.60
CA VAL A 4 41.63 -38.78 -0.25
C VAL A 4 40.39 -38.49 -1.11
N PRO A 5 39.74 -37.32 -1.00
CA PRO A 5 38.62 -36.98 -1.88
C PRO A 5 39.14 -36.62 -3.30
N PRO A 6 38.38 -36.92 -4.37
CA PRO A 6 38.79 -36.59 -5.73
C PRO A 6 38.68 -35.08 -6.00
N SER A 7 39.70 -34.56 -6.67
CA SER A 7 39.83 -33.17 -7.12
C SER A 7 38.70 -32.80 -8.10
N ALA A 8 37.85 -31.85 -7.73
CA ALA A 8 36.77 -31.35 -8.56
C ALA A 8 37.34 -30.47 -9.70
N ALA A 9 37.24 -30.96 -10.94
CA ALA A 9 37.59 -30.20 -12.13
C ALA A 9 36.61 -29.01 -12.31
N ARG A 10 37.15 -27.79 -12.24
CA ARG A 10 36.42 -26.54 -12.40
C ARG A 10 36.04 -26.37 -13.88
N ARG A 11 34.75 -26.52 -14.22
CA ARG A 11 34.24 -26.25 -15.58
C ARG A 11 34.31 -24.74 -15.88
N PRO A 12 34.73 -24.31 -17.08
CA PRO A 12 34.68 -22.91 -17.45
C PRO A 12 33.21 -22.46 -17.58
N ALA A 13 32.88 -21.32 -16.98
CA ALA A 13 31.58 -20.69 -17.12
C ALA A 13 31.40 -20.19 -18.57
N THR A 14 30.40 -20.72 -19.27
CA THR A 14 29.92 -20.16 -20.53
C THR A 14 29.25 -18.81 -20.25
N PRO A 15 29.64 -17.70 -20.91
CA PRO A 15 28.92 -16.45 -20.77
C PRO A 15 27.53 -16.57 -21.37
N PHE A 16 26.51 -16.26 -20.57
CA PHE A 16 25.13 -16.15 -21.02
C PHE A 16 25.01 -14.85 -21.83
N LEU A 17 24.88 -14.96 -23.17
CA LEU A 17 24.59 -13.81 -24.01
C LEU A 17 23.06 -13.65 -24.13
N PRO A 18 22.49 -12.46 -23.87
CA PRO A 18 21.09 -12.21 -24.14
C PRO A 18 20.83 -12.30 -25.65
N ARG A 19 19.91 -13.19 -26.04
CA ARG A 19 19.41 -13.26 -27.41
C ARG A 19 18.45 -12.09 -27.63
N VAL A 20 18.91 -11.05 -28.30
CA VAL A 20 18.03 -10.01 -28.86
C VAL A 20 17.40 -10.59 -30.12
N SER A 21 16.08 -10.80 -30.09
CA SER A 21 15.29 -11.02 -31.30
C SER A 21 15.14 -9.68 -32.01
N SER A 22 15.82 -9.52 -33.14
CA SER A 22 15.60 -8.41 -34.07
C SER A 22 14.30 -8.64 -34.85
N GLY A 23 13.17 -8.29 -34.24
CA GLY A 23 11.93 -8.05 -34.97
C GLY A 23 11.97 -6.64 -35.54
N VAL A 24 12.33 -6.49 -36.82
CA VAL A 24 12.09 -5.23 -37.52
C VAL A 24 10.58 -5.08 -37.68
N THR A 25 9.98 -4.31 -36.80
CA THR A 25 8.73 -3.61 -37.08
C THR A 25 9.13 -2.23 -37.56
N SER A 26 8.60 -1.81 -38.70
CA SER A 26 8.74 -0.44 -39.19
C SER A 26 8.24 0.49 -38.10
N LEU A 27 9.16 1.14 -37.38
CA LEU A 27 8.84 2.26 -36.51
C LEU A 27 8.47 3.40 -37.46
N ASP A 28 7.19 3.56 -37.76
CA ASP A 28 6.69 4.90 -38.02
C ASP A 28 7.13 5.73 -36.81
N ALA A 29 8.17 6.55 -37.00
CA ALA A 29 8.76 7.34 -35.94
C ALA A 29 7.71 8.38 -35.53
N HIS A 30 6.90 8.02 -34.55
CA HIS A 30 5.94 8.94 -33.97
C HIS A 30 6.74 9.98 -33.18
N ASP A 31 6.71 11.23 -33.66
CA ASP A 31 7.40 12.36 -33.02
C ASP A 31 6.84 12.67 -31.62
N TYR A 32 5.67 12.11 -31.28
CA TYR A 32 4.95 12.37 -30.05
C TYR A 32 4.31 11.10 -29.50
N ALA A 33 4.32 10.96 -28.18
CA ALA A 33 3.59 9.93 -27.45
C ALA A 33 2.80 10.58 -26.32
N LEU A 34 1.60 10.06 -26.05
CA LEU A 34 0.82 10.38 -24.86
C LEU A 34 0.97 9.23 -23.88
N ILE A 35 1.42 9.55 -22.67
CA ILE A 35 1.52 8.60 -21.56
C ILE A 35 0.45 9.00 -20.55
N PHE A 36 -0.51 8.11 -20.34
CA PHE A 36 -1.55 8.29 -19.35
C PHE A 36 -1.20 7.52 -18.09
N ASP A 37 -1.37 8.16 -16.95
CA ASP A 37 -1.43 7.43 -15.68
C ASP A 37 -2.73 6.61 -15.63
N CYS A 38 -2.73 5.52 -14.89
CA CYS A 38 -3.94 4.73 -14.68
C CYS A 38 -4.84 5.38 -13.61
N ASP A 39 -4.23 5.86 -12.53
CA ASP A 39 -4.92 6.40 -11.35
C ASP A 39 -5.25 7.89 -11.53
N GLY A 40 -6.50 8.29 -11.29
CA GLY A 40 -6.94 9.69 -11.41
C GLY A 40 -7.01 10.25 -12.83
N VAL A 41 -6.57 9.52 -13.86
CA VAL A 41 -6.62 9.93 -15.28
C VAL A 41 -7.50 9.01 -16.11
N ILE A 42 -7.31 7.69 -16.03
CA ILE A 42 -8.14 6.71 -16.75
C ILE A 42 -9.20 6.11 -15.82
N ILE A 43 -8.89 5.93 -14.54
CA ILE A 43 -9.78 5.35 -13.55
C ILE A 43 -9.88 6.31 -12.35
N GLU A 44 -11.11 6.66 -11.97
CA GLU A 44 -11.38 7.47 -10.77
C GLU A 44 -11.33 6.57 -9.52
N THR A 45 -10.12 6.13 -9.15
CA THR A 45 -9.86 5.20 -8.04
C THR A 45 -9.59 5.88 -6.70
N GLU A 46 -9.24 7.16 -6.69
CA GLU A 46 -8.84 7.84 -5.47
C GLU A 46 -9.97 7.98 -4.44
N GLU A 47 -11.20 8.22 -4.89
CA GLU A 47 -12.36 8.25 -3.98
C GLU A 47 -12.64 6.88 -3.37
N LEU A 48 -12.46 5.80 -4.13
CA LEU A 48 -12.55 4.43 -3.59
C LEU A 48 -11.46 4.16 -2.55
N HIS A 49 -10.26 4.69 -2.76
CA HIS A 49 -9.20 4.59 -1.76
C HIS A 49 -9.54 5.35 -0.48
N ARG A 50 -10.08 6.57 -0.58
CA ARG A 50 -10.53 7.35 0.59
C ARG A 50 -11.65 6.64 1.36
N LEU A 51 -12.66 6.13 0.66
CA LEU A 51 -13.76 5.39 1.26
C LEU A 51 -13.27 4.11 1.96
N ALA A 52 -12.34 3.37 1.35
CA ALA A 52 -11.75 2.19 1.97
C ALA A 52 -10.93 2.52 3.24
N TYR A 53 -10.25 3.68 3.29
CA TYR A 53 -9.61 4.15 4.53
C TYR A 53 -10.66 4.41 5.61
N ASN A 54 -11.68 5.21 5.31
CA ASN A 54 -12.71 5.56 6.29
C ASN A 54 -13.47 4.32 6.79
N ALA A 55 -13.77 3.36 5.92
CA ALA A 55 -14.40 2.10 6.30
C ALA A 55 -13.48 1.26 7.22
N ALA A 56 -12.17 1.22 6.95
CA ALA A 56 -11.22 0.54 7.83
C ALA A 56 -11.11 1.22 9.20
N PHE A 57 -11.13 2.56 9.24
CA PHE A 57 -11.13 3.33 10.50
C PHE A 57 -12.41 3.12 11.28
N GLU A 58 -13.57 3.13 10.62
CA GLU A 58 -14.87 2.88 11.23
C GLU A 58 -14.95 1.46 11.81
N ALA A 59 -14.51 0.45 11.06
CA ALA A 59 -14.51 -0.94 11.52
C ALA A 59 -13.62 -1.15 12.76
N ALA A 60 -12.50 -0.41 12.84
CA ALA A 60 -11.62 -0.42 13.99
C ALA A 60 -12.05 0.54 15.12
N ASP A 61 -13.23 1.18 15.04
CA ASP A 61 -13.70 2.23 15.97
C ASP A 61 -12.57 3.24 16.31
N LEU A 62 -11.84 3.67 15.28
CA LEU A 62 -10.67 4.51 15.43
C LEU A 62 -11.08 5.89 15.95
N ARG A 63 -10.56 6.28 17.12
CA ARG A 63 -10.93 7.53 17.79
C ARG A 63 -9.74 8.33 18.26
N ILE A 64 -9.82 9.65 18.09
CA ILE A 64 -8.88 10.62 18.65
C ILE A 64 -9.69 11.64 19.44
N ASP A 65 -9.31 11.87 20.71
CA ASP A 65 -10.03 12.76 21.63
C ASP A 65 -11.54 12.49 21.73
N GLY A 66 -11.94 11.23 21.53
CA GLY A 66 -13.33 10.77 21.58
C GLY A 66 -14.08 10.83 20.24
N GLU A 67 -13.53 11.50 19.23
CA GLU A 67 -14.13 11.67 17.91
C GLU A 67 -13.62 10.62 16.92
N PRO A 68 -14.48 10.13 16.00
CA PRO A 68 -14.09 9.15 15.01
C PRO A 68 -13.11 9.75 13.97
N VAL A 69 -12.10 8.97 13.59
CA VAL A 69 -11.17 9.37 12.54
C VAL A 69 -11.84 9.22 11.17
N VAL A 70 -12.03 10.34 10.48
CA VAL A 70 -12.60 10.39 9.14
C VAL A 70 -11.78 11.34 8.28
N TRP A 71 -11.38 10.88 7.10
CA TRP A 71 -10.73 11.73 6.09
C TRP A 71 -11.77 12.27 5.12
N THR A 72 -11.96 13.60 5.14
CA THR A 72 -12.83 14.30 4.18
C THR A 72 -12.21 14.30 2.79
N VAL A 73 -13.01 14.63 1.77
CA VAL A 73 -12.53 14.72 0.38
C VAL A 73 -11.42 15.77 0.26
N GLU A 74 -11.64 16.95 0.83
CA GLU A 74 -10.71 18.08 0.76
C GLU A 74 -9.39 17.77 1.48
N TYR A 75 -9.47 17.12 2.65
CA TYR A 75 -8.26 16.72 3.37
C TYR A 75 -7.49 15.62 2.63
N TYR A 76 -8.20 14.60 2.14
CA TYR A 76 -7.57 13.49 1.44
C TYR A 76 -6.93 13.95 0.13
N ASP A 77 -7.53 14.92 -0.57
CA ASP A 77 -6.96 15.51 -1.79
C ASP A 77 -5.61 16.19 -1.52
N VAL A 78 -5.47 16.92 -0.41
CA VAL A 78 -4.15 17.46 -0.03
C VAL A 78 -3.20 16.33 0.38
N LEU A 79 -3.68 15.37 1.18
CA LEU A 79 -2.85 14.28 1.71
C LEU A 79 -2.30 13.39 0.59
N GLN A 80 -3.09 13.07 -0.44
CA GLN A 80 -2.68 12.22 -1.55
C GLN A 80 -1.63 12.86 -2.45
N ASN A 81 -1.70 14.17 -2.62
CA ASN A 81 -0.76 14.93 -3.43
C ASN A 81 0.54 15.27 -2.69
N THR A 82 0.58 15.11 -1.37
CA THR A 82 1.73 15.49 -0.53
C THR A 82 2.47 14.31 0.06
N VAL A 83 1.79 13.18 0.31
CA VAL A 83 2.36 12.00 0.97
C VAL A 83 2.15 10.76 0.12
N GLY A 84 3.26 10.22 -0.39
CA GLY A 84 3.27 8.98 -1.16
C GLY A 84 3.16 7.72 -0.29
N GLY A 85 2.34 6.77 -0.74
CA GLY A 85 2.20 5.45 -0.12
C GLY A 85 1.17 5.38 1.02
N GLY A 86 0.50 4.23 1.18
CA GLY A 86 -0.62 4.09 2.10
C GLY A 86 -0.26 4.17 3.60
N LYS A 87 0.79 3.45 4.03
CA LYS A 87 1.25 3.50 5.43
C LYS A 87 1.82 4.88 5.81
N PRO A 88 2.69 5.51 4.99
CA PRO A 88 3.18 6.86 5.28
C PRO A 88 2.07 7.90 5.45
N LYS A 89 0.98 7.82 4.68
CA LYS A 89 -0.19 8.73 4.84
C LYS A 89 -0.78 8.68 6.24
N MET A 90 -1.01 7.48 6.78
CA MET A 90 -1.55 7.33 8.14
C MET A 90 -0.57 7.81 9.21
N PHE A 91 0.73 7.50 9.05
CA PHE A 91 1.76 8.05 9.95
C PHE A 91 1.81 9.58 9.92
N TYR A 92 1.77 10.19 8.73
CA TYR A 92 1.76 11.63 8.57
C TYR A 92 0.53 12.25 9.23
N HIS A 93 -0.65 11.66 9.02
CA HIS A 93 -1.88 12.12 9.65
C HIS A 93 -1.78 12.11 11.18
N PHE A 94 -1.39 10.99 11.79
CA PHE A 94 -1.33 10.87 13.26
C PHE A 94 -0.19 11.66 13.88
N ARG A 95 0.97 11.79 13.23
CA ARG A 95 2.15 12.48 13.80
C ARG A 95 2.14 13.98 13.51
N GLU A 96 1.83 14.37 12.28
CA GLU A 96 2.03 15.75 11.80
C GLU A 96 0.72 16.53 11.76
N THR A 97 -0.38 15.91 11.33
CA THR A 97 -1.67 16.62 11.21
C THR A 97 -2.37 16.72 12.57
N VAL A 98 -2.48 15.60 13.28
CA VAL A 98 -3.23 15.51 14.54
C VAL A 98 -2.32 15.56 15.76
N GLY A 99 -1.09 15.02 15.65
CA GLY A 99 -0.13 14.98 16.75
C GLY A 99 -0.43 13.91 17.81
N ALA A 100 -1.39 13.02 17.57
CA ALA A 100 -1.77 11.93 18.45
C ALA A 100 -2.12 10.67 17.63
N PHE A 101 -1.78 9.50 18.20
CA PHE A 101 -2.26 8.22 17.70
C PHE A 101 -3.65 7.90 18.27
N PRO A 102 -4.51 7.20 17.51
CA PRO A 102 -5.86 6.92 17.94
C PRO A 102 -5.94 5.73 18.89
N SER A 103 -6.96 5.72 19.74
CA SER A 103 -7.47 4.49 20.33
C SER A 103 -8.23 3.69 19.27
N PHE A 104 -8.23 2.36 19.39
CA PHE A 104 -8.79 1.48 18.38
C PHE A 104 -9.35 0.21 19.02
N ARG A 105 -10.24 -0.47 18.30
CA ARG A 105 -10.73 -1.80 18.63
C ARG A 105 -10.13 -2.80 17.66
N SER A 106 -9.42 -3.79 18.20
CA SER A 106 -8.89 -4.91 17.40
C SER A 106 -10.00 -5.93 17.12
N GLU A 107 -10.10 -6.39 15.88
CA GLU A 107 -11.01 -7.49 15.51
C GLU A 107 -10.62 -8.84 16.13
N GLU A 108 -9.32 -9.04 16.44
CA GLU A 108 -8.77 -10.28 17.00
C GLU A 108 -8.89 -10.40 18.53
N GLY A 109 -9.43 -9.37 19.21
CA GLY A 109 -9.58 -9.33 20.68
C GLY A 109 -11.05 -9.44 21.13
N ASP A 110 -11.28 -9.48 22.46
CA ASP A 110 -12.62 -9.59 23.09
C ASP A 110 -13.55 -8.38 22.86
N GLY A 111 -13.28 -7.55 21.86
CA GLY A 111 -14.03 -6.33 21.54
C GLY A 111 -13.69 -5.13 22.43
N GLU A 112 -12.68 -5.24 23.30
CA GLU A 112 -12.22 -4.11 24.12
C GLU A 112 -11.53 -3.03 23.27
N VAL A 113 -11.75 -1.78 23.67
CA VAL A 113 -11.07 -0.62 23.08
C VAL A 113 -9.66 -0.57 23.65
N GLN A 114 -8.67 -0.70 22.78
CA GLN A 114 -7.26 -0.54 23.11
C GLN A 114 -6.90 0.96 23.17
N PRO A 115 -6.06 1.37 24.13
CA PRO A 115 -5.58 2.74 24.20
C PRO A 115 -4.66 3.07 23.01
N ALA A 116 -4.33 4.35 22.86
CA ALA A 116 -3.39 4.78 21.85
C ALA A 116 -2.01 4.10 22.04
N PRO A 117 -1.39 3.58 20.98
CA PRO A 117 -0.09 2.90 21.06
C PRO A 117 1.03 3.86 21.47
N GLU A 118 1.86 3.45 22.43
CA GLU A 118 2.93 4.28 22.98
C GLU A 118 4.26 4.02 22.27
N THR A 119 4.56 2.74 21.99
CA THR A 119 5.81 2.32 21.36
C THR A 119 5.74 2.41 19.84
N ASP A 120 6.91 2.52 19.19
CA ASP A 120 6.98 2.57 17.73
C ASP A 120 6.59 1.24 17.08
N GLU A 121 6.81 0.11 17.76
CA GLU A 121 6.39 -1.21 17.29
C GLU A 121 4.86 -1.36 17.32
N GLU A 122 4.19 -0.92 18.39
CA GLU A 122 2.72 -0.93 18.46
C GLU A 122 2.09 0.02 17.43
N LYS A 123 2.68 1.21 17.24
CA LYS A 123 2.25 2.14 16.19
C LYS A 123 2.37 1.51 14.81
N GLN A 124 3.49 0.83 14.54
CA GLN A 124 3.70 0.13 13.27
C GLN A 124 2.71 -1.01 13.08
N ALA A 125 2.45 -1.81 14.12
CA ALA A 125 1.50 -2.91 14.08
C ALA A 125 0.07 -2.42 13.80
N LEU A 126 -0.36 -1.34 14.45
CA LEU A 126 -1.66 -0.71 14.18
C LEU A 126 -1.78 -0.27 12.73
N ILE A 127 -0.78 0.44 12.20
CA ILE A 127 -0.77 0.94 10.82
C ILE A 127 -0.78 -0.22 9.82
N ASP A 128 -0.08 -1.31 10.14
CA ASP A 128 -0.04 -2.50 9.31
C ASP A 128 -1.40 -3.20 9.26
N ALA A 129 -2.07 -3.35 10.41
CA ALA A 129 -3.41 -3.90 10.50
C ALA A 129 -4.43 -3.05 9.72
N LEU A 130 -4.41 -1.73 9.90
CA LEU A 130 -5.30 -0.81 9.18
C LEU A 130 -5.07 -0.86 7.66
N GLN A 131 -3.81 -0.90 7.22
CA GLN A 131 -3.49 -0.99 5.80
C GLN A 131 -3.94 -2.34 5.21
N ALA A 132 -3.79 -3.44 5.95
CA ALA A 132 -4.26 -4.75 5.53
C ALA A 132 -5.78 -4.77 5.38
N HIS A 133 -6.52 -4.30 6.40
CA HIS A 133 -7.98 -4.28 6.36
C HIS A 133 -8.50 -3.34 5.26
N LYS A 134 -7.93 -2.14 5.12
CA LYS A 134 -8.25 -1.22 4.02
C LYS A 134 -8.05 -1.86 2.64
N THR A 135 -7.02 -2.69 2.48
CA THR A 135 -6.76 -3.38 1.22
C THR A 135 -7.85 -4.40 0.90
N GLU A 136 -8.33 -5.14 1.89
CA GLU A 136 -9.44 -6.08 1.70
C GLU A 136 -10.76 -5.36 1.40
N LEU A 137 -11.07 -4.29 2.14
CA LEU A 137 -12.26 -3.47 1.88
C LEU A 137 -12.24 -2.83 0.49
N TYR A 138 -11.07 -2.33 0.06
CA TYR A 138 -10.92 -1.78 -1.29
C TYR A 138 -11.21 -2.82 -2.37
N LYS A 139 -10.69 -4.05 -2.23
CA LYS A 139 -10.97 -5.14 -3.19
C LYS A 139 -12.47 -5.44 -3.26
N GLN A 140 -13.16 -5.45 -2.12
CA GLN A 140 -14.61 -5.66 -2.05
C GLN A 140 -15.38 -4.53 -2.74
N MET A 141 -15.06 -3.27 -2.43
CA MET A 141 -15.72 -2.10 -3.02
C MET A 141 -15.53 -2.04 -4.55
N VAL A 142 -14.33 -2.37 -5.04
CA VAL A 142 -14.06 -2.45 -6.49
C VAL A 142 -14.90 -3.56 -7.13
N ALA A 143 -14.97 -4.74 -6.50
CA ALA A 143 -15.76 -5.85 -7.03
C ALA A 143 -17.26 -5.53 -7.08
N GLU A 144 -17.80 -4.85 -6.06
CA GLU A 144 -19.20 -4.44 -6.00
C GLU A 144 -19.54 -3.41 -7.09
N LYS A 145 -18.69 -2.39 -7.27
CA LYS A 145 -18.89 -1.38 -8.33
C LYS A 145 -18.63 -1.90 -9.75
N ALA A 146 -17.92 -3.01 -9.90
CA ALA A 146 -17.67 -3.63 -11.19
C ALA A 146 -18.86 -4.46 -11.70
N VAL A 147 -19.95 -4.61 -10.91
CA VAL A 147 -21.17 -5.27 -11.35
C VAL A 147 -22.00 -4.29 -12.20
N PRO A 148 -22.28 -4.61 -13.49
CA PRO A 148 -22.96 -3.73 -14.44
C PRO A 148 -24.47 -3.56 -14.20
#